data_AF-A0A0N0D4L7-F1
#
_entry.id   AF-A0A0N0D4L7-F1
#
_cell.length_a   1.000
_cell.length_b   1.000
_cell.length_c   1.000
_cell.angle_alpha   90.00
_cell.angle_beta   90.00
_cell.angle_gamma   90.00
#
_symmetry.space_group_name_H-M   'P 1'
#
loop_
_entity.id
_entity.type
_entity.pdbx_description
1 polymer ?
#
loop_
_entity_poly.entity_id
_entity_poly.type
_entity_poly.pdbx_seq_one_letter_code
_entity_poly.pdbx_strand_id
1 'polypeptide(L)'
;MSFQGKEFTQGMKQLVVNLKHFYDTERIKNGMNANWAIEQTAKGLSIGEATVRRIMAEYNKNKYYIPDNLPKPKGKPDFLITNDLLPPVRKYIRSQNLAGQHISIETVREYIKTIDPRYNFSTTTLWRTLNRWGFTYGKEKRRSALKERDNVILNRRRYLRQKRLNRNPDGSFKRVEVYLDETYVNKNHSNQFTWFFDEDGPHVNKPSGKGERLIIVNAITQKGWVNDAKLVFEAKKKTGDYHGQMNWENFSKWFTKQLLPNIPKNSIIIMDNASYHNVVEDNSFPKSNSKKDSFRKWLDDNGIPWSVDMLKPELYVLCKLFEPKPEYKIDKIAEAAGHAILRTPQYHPELQPIEKCWGVLKNYMARNCDFTLTKFRENLPDALAQVKPETCRKLIEKTIVEEDLYWKEDEKLDNNQGVDTPV
;
A
#
# COMPACT_ATOMS: atom_id res chain seq x y z
N MET A 1 -6.37 -35.40 23.93
CA MET A 1 -6.24 -34.33 22.92
C MET A 1 -5.78 -33.06 23.62
N SER A 2 -4.62 -32.49 23.26
CA SER A 2 -4.18 -31.20 23.82
C SER A 2 -4.93 -30.07 23.10
N PHE A 3 -5.75 -29.32 23.83
CA PHE A 3 -6.42 -28.10 23.33
C PHE A 3 -5.51 -26.86 23.38
N GLN A 4 -4.18 -27.03 23.52
CA GLN A 4 -3.25 -25.91 23.52
C GLN A 4 -3.31 -25.15 22.19
N GLY A 5 -3.64 -23.86 22.26
CA GLY A 5 -3.69 -22.96 21.10
C GLY A 5 -4.96 -23.01 20.26
N LYS A 6 -5.93 -23.87 20.58
CA LYS A 6 -7.24 -23.94 19.89
C LYS A 6 -8.30 -23.14 20.65
N GLU A 7 -9.07 -22.32 19.94
CA GLU A 7 -10.19 -21.56 20.53
C GLU A 7 -11.44 -22.45 20.67
N PHE A 8 -12.22 -22.25 21.74
CA PHE A 8 -13.41 -23.05 22.04
C PHE A 8 -14.62 -22.45 21.30
N THR A 9 -15.32 -23.27 20.53
CA THR A 9 -16.60 -22.89 19.91
C THR A 9 -17.68 -22.66 20.97
N GLN A 10 -18.78 -22.02 20.60
CA GLN A 10 -19.92 -21.82 21.50
C GLN A 10 -20.41 -23.14 22.09
N GLY A 11 -20.58 -24.18 21.26
CA GLY A 11 -20.97 -25.52 21.70
C GLY A 11 -19.97 -26.16 22.67
N MET A 12 -18.66 -25.99 22.44
CA MET A 12 -17.63 -26.49 23.36
C MET A 12 -17.66 -25.76 24.71
N LYS A 13 -17.87 -24.43 24.71
CA LYS A 13 -18.02 -23.67 25.95
C LYS A 13 -19.29 -24.09 26.70
N GLN A 14 -20.39 -24.34 25.98
CA GLN A 14 -21.65 -24.80 26.58
C GLN A 14 -21.50 -26.18 27.23
N LEU A 15 -20.74 -27.08 26.59
CA LEU A 15 -20.42 -28.39 27.15
C LEU A 15 -19.63 -28.26 28.47
N VAL A 16 -18.66 -27.34 28.54
CA VAL A 16 -17.91 -27.05 29.76
C VAL A 16 -18.83 -26.55 30.88
N VAL A 17 -19.76 -25.65 30.54
CA VAL A 17 -20.74 -25.11 31.51
C VAL A 17 -21.65 -26.22 32.05
N ASN A 18 -22.21 -27.04 31.16
CA ASN A 18 -23.12 -28.13 31.52
C ASN A 18 -22.44 -29.16 32.43
N LEU A 19 -21.21 -29.56 32.07
CA LEU A 19 -20.46 -30.52 32.85
C LEU A 19 -20.05 -29.97 34.22
N LYS A 20 -19.69 -28.68 34.30
CA LYS A 20 -19.41 -28.01 35.57
C LYS A 20 -20.64 -27.98 36.47
N HIS A 21 -21.82 -27.66 35.93
CA HIS A 21 -23.07 -27.66 36.70
C HIS A 21 -23.48 -29.04 37.20
N PHE A 22 -23.25 -30.09 36.40
CA PHE A 22 -23.41 -31.47 36.83
C PHE A 22 -22.52 -31.78 38.04
N TYR A 23 -21.21 -31.50 37.94
CA TYR A 23 -20.29 -31.76 39.05
C TYR A 23 -20.52 -30.86 40.27
N ASP A 24 -21.06 -29.65 40.11
CA ASP A 24 -21.48 -28.83 41.26
C ASP A 24 -22.61 -29.49 42.04
N THR A 25 -23.55 -30.13 41.34
CA THR A 25 -24.68 -30.83 41.95
C THR A 25 -24.18 -32.05 42.73
N GLU A 26 -23.28 -32.83 42.13
CA GLU A 26 -22.66 -34.00 42.78
C GLU A 26 -21.78 -33.61 43.95
N ARG A 27 -21.08 -32.48 43.86
CA ARG A 27 -20.29 -31.93 44.95
C ARG A 27 -21.14 -31.58 46.17
N ILE A 28 -22.28 -30.92 45.95
CA ILE A 28 -23.19 -30.52 47.04
C ILE A 28 -23.78 -31.75 47.73
N LYS A 29 -24.22 -32.75 46.95
CA LYS A 29 -24.76 -34.01 47.49
C LYS A 29 -23.75 -34.79 48.34
N ASN A 30 -22.48 -34.78 47.93
CA ASN A 30 -21.43 -35.58 48.57
C ASN A 30 -20.52 -34.76 49.52
N GLY A 31 -20.88 -33.52 49.85
CA GLY A 31 -20.12 -32.69 50.80
C GLY A 31 -18.70 -32.31 50.36
N MET A 32 -18.44 -32.21 49.05
CA MET A 32 -17.10 -32.00 48.50
C MET A 32 -16.74 -30.49 48.34
N ASN A 33 -15.44 -30.18 48.28
CA ASN A 33 -14.95 -28.80 48.18
C ASN A 33 -15.21 -28.17 46.80
N ALA A 34 -15.37 -26.83 46.73
CA ALA A 34 -15.75 -26.11 45.51
C ALA A 34 -14.78 -26.29 44.33
N ASN A 35 -13.50 -26.53 44.62
CA ASN A 35 -12.49 -26.77 43.58
C ASN A 35 -12.63 -28.15 42.93
N TRP A 36 -13.21 -29.13 43.63
CA TRP A 36 -13.42 -30.47 43.13
C TRP A 36 -14.25 -30.47 41.83
N ALA A 37 -15.32 -29.67 41.75
CA ALA A 37 -16.14 -29.59 40.53
C ALA A 37 -15.33 -29.05 39.33
N ILE A 38 -14.43 -28.11 39.57
CA ILE A 38 -13.54 -27.52 38.55
C ILE A 38 -12.52 -28.56 38.11
N GLU A 39 -11.92 -29.29 39.04
CA GLU A 39 -10.95 -30.36 38.77
C GLU A 39 -11.58 -31.51 37.96
N GLN A 40 -12.78 -31.96 38.33
CA GLN A 40 -13.47 -33.02 37.60
C GLN A 40 -13.89 -32.58 36.19
N THR A 41 -14.34 -31.33 36.03
CA THR A 41 -14.65 -30.77 34.71
C THR A 41 -13.40 -30.69 33.84
N ALA A 42 -12.28 -30.25 34.41
CA ALA A 42 -11.00 -30.16 33.72
C ALA A 42 -10.49 -31.54 33.28
N LYS A 43 -10.54 -32.52 34.19
CA LYS A 43 -10.16 -33.92 33.92
C LYS A 43 -11.08 -34.56 32.87
N GLY A 44 -12.39 -34.44 33.04
CA GLY A 44 -13.39 -35.04 32.16
C GLY A 44 -13.31 -34.54 30.71
N LEU A 45 -12.90 -33.28 30.49
CA LEU A 45 -12.76 -32.70 29.16
C LEU A 45 -11.31 -32.64 28.66
N SER A 46 -10.33 -33.08 29.46
CA SER A 46 -8.89 -32.95 29.16
C SER A 46 -8.46 -31.51 28.85
N ILE A 47 -8.92 -30.55 29.65
CA ILE A 47 -8.62 -29.11 29.53
C ILE A 47 -8.02 -28.57 30.82
N GLY A 48 -7.33 -27.42 30.77
CA GLY A 48 -6.79 -26.80 31.98
C GLY A 48 -7.88 -26.17 32.86
N GLU A 49 -7.73 -26.26 34.19
CA GLU A 49 -8.66 -25.64 35.16
C GLU A 49 -8.85 -24.14 34.94
N ALA A 50 -7.80 -23.43 34.53
CA ALA A 50 -7.87 -22.01 34.18
C ALA A 50 -8.85 -21.74 33.02
N THR A 51 -9.01 -22.69 32.09
CA THR A 51 -9.96 -22.59 30.98
C THR A 51 -11.39 -22.77 31.48
N VAL A 52 -11.63 -23.73 32.39
CA VAL A 52 -12.93 -23.92 33.05
C VAL A 52 -13.34 -22.65 33.80
N ARG A 53 -12.44 -22.09 34.62
CA ARG A 53 -12.68 -20.85 35.38
C ARG A 53 -13.01 -19.67 34.47
N ARG A 54 -12.27 -19.50 33.37
CA ARG A 54 -12.50 -18.43 32.38
C ARG A 54 -13.85 -18.56 31.69
N ILE A 55 -14.24 -19.76 31.27
CA ILE A 55 -15.54 -20.00 30.60
C ILE A 55 -16.69 -19.75 31.58
N MET A 56 -16.58 -20.21 32.82
CA MET A 56 -17.61 -19.93 33.85
C MET A 56 -17.71 -18.45 34.20
N ALA A 57 -16.59 -17.72 34.22
CA ALA A 57 -16.59 -16.27 34.43
C ALA A 57 -17.27 -15.52 33.27
N GLU A 58 -17.01 -15.94 32.03
CA GLU A 58 -17.67 -15.40 30.83
C GLU A 58 -19.19 -15.66 30.87
N TYR A 59 -19.60 -16.89 31.20
CA TYR A 59 -21.00 -17.29 31.34
C TYR A 59 -21.75 -16.48 32.41
N ASN A 60 -21.16 -16.32 33.60
CA ASN A 60 -21.75 -15.54 34.69
C ASN A 60 -21.84 -14.05 34.34
N LYS A 61 -20.80 -13.50 33.70
CA LYS A 61 -20.78 -12.08 33.26
C LYS A 61 -21.88 -11.78 32.25
N ASN A 62 -22.21 -12.74 31.39
CA ASN A 62 -23.20 -12.60 30.32
C ASN A 62 -24.62 -13.04 30.74
N LYS A 63 -24.95 -13.01 32.04
CA LYS A 63 -26.27 -13.40 32.59
C LYS A 63 -26.69 -14.83 32.19
N TYR A 64 -25.78 -15.80 32.35
CA TYR A 64 -26.05 -17.23 32.10
C TYR A 64 -26.27 -17.56 30.61
N TYR A 65 -25.55 -16.87 29.73
CA TYR A 65 -25.56 -17.12 28.30
C TYR A 65 -24.14 -17.06 27.72
N ILE A 66 -23.87 -17.86 26.69
CA ILE A 66 -22.59 -17.87 25.97
C ILE A 66 -22.79 -17.18 24.62
N PRO A 67 -22.26 -15.96 24.43
CA PRO A 67 -22.41 -15.23 23.17
C PRO A 67 -21.80 -15.96 21.99
N ASP A 68 -22.52 -15.97 20.87
CA ASP A 68 -22.00 -16.35 19.56
C ASP A 68 -21.18 -15.21 18.95
N ASN A 69 -20.08 -14.87 19.61
CA ASN A 69 -19.16 -13.87 19.08
C ASN A 69 -18.17 -14.56 18.15
N LEU A 70 -18.16 -14.15 16.88
CA LEU A 70 -17.12 -14.51 15.93
C LEU A 70 -15.73 -14.24 16.54
N PRO A 71 -14.76 -15.16 16.38
CA PRO A 71 -13.40 -14.97 16.86
C PRO A 71 -12.85 -13.62 16.39
N LYS A 72 -12.52 -12.73 17.34
CA LYS A 72 -11.72 -11.54 16.99
C LYS A 72 -10.31 -12.05 16.71
N PRO A 73 -9.77 -11.88 15.49
CA PRO A 73 -8.41 -12.30 15.20
C PRO A 73 -7.46 -11.63 16.20
N LYS A 74 -6.67 -12.44 16.91
CA LYS A 74 -5.59 -11.92 17.75
C LYS A 74 -4.47 -11.40 16.84
N GLY A 75 -4.32 -10.09 16.82
CA GLY A 75 -3.31 -9.36 16.05
C GLY A 75 -3.71 -7.89 15.97
N LYS A 76 -2.75 -6.98 15.73
CA LYS A 76 -3.09 -5.60 15.36
C LYS A 76 -3.85 -5.67 14.03
N PRO A 77 -5.04 -5.04 13.90
CA PRO A 77 -5.62 -4.83 12.59
C PRO A 77 -4.60 -4.08 11.73
N ASP A 78 -4.49 -4.44 10.46
CA ASP A 78 -3.69 -3.67 9.51
C ASP A 78 -4.31 -2.26 9.45
N PHE A 79 -3.73 -1.30 10.19
CA PHE A 79 -4.19 0.10 10.25
C PHE A 79 -3.98 0.85 8.91
N LEU A 80 -3.64 0.13 7.84
CA LEU A 80 -3.45 0.67 6.50
C LEU A 80 -4.69 0.34 5.67
N ILE A 81 -5.47 1.38 5.36
CA ILE A 81 -6.35 1.33 4.19
C ILE A 81 -5.42 1.15 2.98
N THR A 82 -5.70 0.12 2.19
CA THR A 82 -4.87 -0.27 1.05
C THR A 82 -4.95 0.79 -0.07
N ASN A 83 -3.86 0.96 -0.83
CA ASN A 83 -3.76 2.00 -1.87
C ASN A 83 -4.66 1.74 -3.09
N ASP A 84 -5.27 0.56 -3.19
CA ASP A 84 -6.29 0.23 -4.20
C ASP A 84 -7.56 1.06 -4.05
N LEU A 85 -7.89 1.49 -2.82
CA LEU A 85 -9.04 2.37 -2.54
C LEU A 85 -8.77 3.85 -2.86
N LEU A 86 -7.52 4.24 -3.06
CA LEU A 86 -7.16 5.63 -3.31
C LEU A 86 -7.78 6.19 -4.61
N PRO A 87 -7.60 5.56 -5.79
CA PRO A 87 -8.22 6.06 -7.02
C PRO A 87 -9.74 6.27 -6.94
N PRO A 88 -10.56 5.30 -6.47
CA PRO A 88 -12.00 5.50 -6.41
C PRO A 88 -12.42 6.54 -5.36
N VAL A 89 -11.75 6.61 -4.21
CA VAL A 89 -12.03 7.63 -3.17
C VAL A 89 -11.70 9.02 -3.68
N ARG A 90 -10.56 9.19 -4.36
CA ARG A 90 -10.19 10.46 -4.97
C ARG A 90 -11.20 10.90 -6.01
N LYS A 91 -11.61 10.00 -6.91
CA LYS A 91 -12.60 10.32 -7.94
C LYS A 91 -13.92 10.78 -7.33
N TYR A 92 -14.39 10.08 -6.29
CA TYR A 92 -15.58 10.50 -5.55
C TYR A 92 -15.41 11.89 -4.94
N ILE A 93 -14.35 12.11 -4.16
CA ILE A 93 -14.10 13.40 -3.51
C ILE A 93 -14.01 14.54 -4.54
N ARG A 94 -13.29 14.34 -5.65
CA ARG A 94 -13.17 15.33 -6.72
C ARG A 94 -14.50 15.63 -7.39
N SER A 95 -15.32 14.61 -7.67
CA SER A 95 -16.65 14.81 -8.29
C SER A 95 -17.58 15.65 -7.40
N GLN A 96 -17.59 15.37 -6.09
CA GLN A 96 -18.37 16.09 -5.11
C GLN A 96 -17.87 17.53 -4.93
N ASN A 97 -16.55 17.73 -4.91
CA ASN A 97 -15.93 19.06 -4.88
C ASN A 97 -16.29 19.89 -6.12
N LEU A 98 -16.25 19.30 -7.32
CA LEU A 98 -16.62 19.98 -8.57
C LEU A 98 -18.12 20.34 -8.60
N ALA A 99 -18.96 19.57 -7.92
CA ALA A 99 -20.38 19.86 -7.74
C ALA A 99 -20.67 20.87 -6.61
N GLY A 100 -19.65 21.33 -5.89
CA GLY A 100 -19.81 22.24 -4.74
C GLY A 100 -20.48 21.58 -3.53
N GLN A 101 -20.48 20.25 -3.43
CA GLN A 101 -21.12 19.51 -2.33
C GLN A 101 -20.18 19.39 -1.14
N HIS A 102 -20.72 19.53 0.07
CA HIS A 102 -19.98 19.32 1.31
C HIS A 102 -19.68 17.83 1.53
N ILE A 103 -18.41 17.51 1.81
CA ILE A 103 -17.93 16.13 2.01
C ILE A 103 -17.43 15.98 3.44
N SER A 104 -18.04 15.08 4.19
CA SER A 104 -17.56 14.68 5.51
C SER A 104 -16.77 13.37 5.46
N ILE A 105 -15.97 13.10 6.49
CA ILE A 105 -15.28 11.82 6.64
C ILE A 105 -16.29 10.65 6.63
N GLU A 106 -17.49 10.85 7.20
CA GLU A 106 -18.52 9.82 7.21
C GLU A 106 -19.09 9.56 5.81
N THR A 107 -19.30 10.60 4.99
CA THR A 107 -19.73 10.40 3.60
C THR A 107 -18.69 9.63 2.77
N VAL A 108 -17.40 9.88 2.98
CA VAL A 108 -16.33 9.11 2.33
C VAL A 108 -16.30 7.66 2.83
N ARG A 109 -16.54 7.46 4.13
CA ARG A 109 -16.63 6.13 4.73
C ARG A 109 -17.80 5.32 4.18
N GLU A 110 -18.97 5.93 4.06
CA GLU A 110 -20.14 5.29 3.43
C GLU A 110 -19.87 4.95 1.97
N TYR A 111 -19.26 5.86 1.20
CA TYR A 111 -18.84 5.55 -0.16
C TYR A 111 -17.89 4.34 -0.23
N ILE A 112 -16.90 4.24 0.65
CA ILE A 112 -15.99 3.07 0.68
C ILE A 112 -16.74 1.77 0.99
N LYS A 113 -17.74 1.79 1.87
CA LYS A 113 -18.58 0.61 2.14
C LYS A 113 -19.38 0.17 0.91
N THR A 114 -19.74 1.08 0.00
CA THR A 114 -20.38 0.70 -1.26
C THR A 114 -19.45 -0.03 -2.22
N ILE A 115 -18.13 0.19 -2.11
CA ILE A 115 -17.11 -0.51 -2.93
C ILE A 115 -16.86 -1.91 -2.39
N ASP A 116 -16.63 -2.03 -1.07
CA ASP A 116 -16.48 -3.32 -0.41
C ASP A 116 -16.99 -3.22 1.04
N PRO A 117 -18.12 -3.87 1.35
CA PRO A 117 -18.74 -3.85 2.68
C PRO A 117 -17.85 -4.39 3.80
N ARG A 118 -16.77 -5.13 3.47
CA ARG A 118 -15.85 -5.69 4.46
C ARG A 118 -14.95 -4.64 5.10
N TYR A 119 -14.82 -3.45 4.50
CA TYR A 119 -14.04 -2.37 5.07
C TYR A 119 -14.75 -1.74 6.28
N ASN A 120 -14.31 -2.12 7.47
CA ASN A 120 -14.75 -1.52 8.73
C ASN A 120 -13.57 -0.87 9.46
N PHE A 121 -13.38 0.43 9.25
CA PHE A 121 -12.36 1.24 9.94
C PHE A 121 -12.99 2.41 10.68
N SER A 122 -12.27 2.92 11.68
CA SER A 122 -12.67 4.12 12.42
C SER A 122 -12.58 5.38 11.54
N THR A 123 -13.38 6.40 11.85
CA THR A 123 -13.28 7.74 11.23
C THR A 123 -11.88 8.32 11.36
N THR A 124 -11.23 8.14 12.52
CA THR A 124 -9.84 8.57 12.75
C THR A 124 -8.85 7.85 11.83
N THR A 125 -9.06 6.56 11.56
CA THR A 125 -8.23 5.79 10.62
C THR A 125 -8.38 6.35 9.21
N LEU A 126 -9.62 6.58 8.75
CA LEU A 126 -9.88 7.17 7.45
C LEU A 126 -9.26 8.58 7.34
N TRP A 127 -9.40 9.41 8.37
CA TRP A 127 -8.80 10.74 8.40
C TRP A 127 -7.27 10.71 8.24
N ARG A 128 -6.59 9.83 8.99
CA ARG A 128 -5.14 9.64 8.87
C ARG A 128 -4.75 9.14 7.47
N THR A 129 -5.57 8.28 6.88
CA THR A 129 -5.37 7.79 5.51
C THR A 129 -5.52 8.92 4.48
N LEU A 130 -6.59 9.71 4.55
CA LEU A 130 -6.80 10.83 3.65
C LEU A 130 -5.64 11.85 3.73
N ASN A 131 -5.20 12.19 4.95
CA ASN A 131 -4.01 13.03 5.12
C ASN A 131 -2.75 12.42 4.49
N ARG A 132 -2.58 11.10 4.58
CA ARG A 132 -1.46 10.40 3.96
C ARG A 132 -1.55 10.39 2.45
N TRP A 133 -2.75 10.29 1.89
CA TRP A 133 -3.01 10.36 0.45
C TRP A 133 -2.95 11.79 -0.13
N GLY A 134 -2.61 12.77 0.71
CA GLY A 134 -2.40 14.15 0.28
C GLY A 134 -3.67 15.00 0.27
N PHE A 135 -4.75 14.57 0.91
CA PHE A 135 -5.93 15.42 1.15
C PHE A 135 -5.68 16.39 2.32
N THR A 136 -6.32 17.56 2.26
CA THR A 136 -6.28 18.57 3.32
C THR A 136 -7.67 18.82 3.88
N TYR A 137 -7.80 18.79 5.21
CA TYR A 137 -9.01 19.24 5.91
C TYR A 137 -8.82 20.69 6.37
N GLY A 138 -9.76 21.57 6.03
CA GLY A 138 -9.67 23.01 6.34
C GLY A 138 -11.05 23.63 6.54
N LYS A 139 -11.08 24.86 7.09
CA LYS A 139 -12.32 25.61 7.23
C LYS A 139 -12.94 25.85 5.86
N GLU A 140 -14.25 25.63 5.77
CA GLU A 140 -15.06 25.97 4.62
C GLU A 140 -15.00 27.50 4.41
N LYS A 141 -14.09 27.97 3.57
CA LYS A 141 -14.29 29.24 2.87
C LYS A 141 -15.48 29.01 1.93
N ARG A 142 -16.22 30.06 1.52
CA ARG A 142 -17.35 30.00 0.56
C ARG A 142 -17.06 29.20 -0.75
N ARG A 143 -15.82 28.73 -0.97
CA ARG A 143 -15.32 27.92 -2.09
C ARG A 143 -14.23 26.88 -1.74
N SER A 144 -14.20 26.30 -0.54
CA SER A 144 -13.13 25.35 -0.16
C SER A 144 -13.67 23.96 0.14
N ALA A 145 -13.99 23.21 -0.92
CA ALA A 145 -14.16 21.77 -0.84
C ALA A 145 -12.81 21.07 -0.53
N LEU A 146 -12.84 19.78 -0.18
CA LEU A 146 -11.70 19.01 0.33
C LEU A 146 -10.58 18.91 -0.74
N LYS A 147 -9.63 19.86 -0.75
CA LYS A 147 -8.59 20.00 -1.79
C LYS A 147 -7.39 19.09 -1.51
N GLU A 148 -6.84 18.49 -2.56
CA GLU A 148 -5.50 17.89 -2.50
C GLU A 148 -4.46 18.98 -2.22
N ARG A 149 -3.35 18.63 -1.55
CA ARG A 149 -2.28 19.59 -1.24
C ARG A 149 -1.69 20.19 -2.50
N ASP A 150 -1.37 21.49 -2.47
CA ASP A 150 -0.85 22.22 -3.63
C ASP A 150 0.45 21.62 -4.18
N ASN A 151 1.31 21.05 -3.32
CA ASN A 151 2.53 20.36 -3.77
C ASN A 151 2.23 19.08 -4.59
N VAL A 152 1.17 18.34 -4.24
CA VAL A 152 0.71 17.17 -4.99
C VAL A 152 0.16 17.60 -6.36
N ILE A 153 -0.66 18.66 -6.38
CA ILE A 153 -1.18 19.25 -7.62
C ILE A 153 -0.02 19.73 -8.52
N LEU A 154 0.95 20.46 -7.95
CA LEU A 154 2.12 20.94 -8.68
C LEU A 154 2.93 19.80 -9.29
N ASN A 155 3.21 18.74 -8.52
CA ASN A 155 3.94 17.56 -8.99
C ASN A 155 3.17 16.86 -10.10
N ARG A 156 1.84 16.69 -9.96
CA ARG A 156 0.98 16.14 -11.01
C ARG A 156 1.01 17.00 -12.27
N ARG A 157 0.85 18.32 -12.16
CA ARG A 157 0.88 19.23 -13.32
C ARG A 157 2.24 19.22 -14.03
N ARG A 158 3.35 19.13 -13.29
CA ARG A 158 4.69 18.97 -13.88
C ARG A 158 4.81 17.67 -14.67
N TYR A 159 4.37 16.55 -14.08
CA TYR A 159 4.31 15.26 -14.74
C TYR A 159 3.47 15.32 -16.02
N LEU A 160 2.23 15.80 -15.93
CA LEU A 160 1.30 15.89 -17.06
C LEU A 160 1.83 16.79 -18.18
N ARG A 161 2.52 17.88 -17.87
CA ARG A 161 3.18 18.71 -18.90
C ARG A 161 4.20 17.90 -19.71
N GLN A 162 5.08 17.15 -19.04
CA GLN A 162 6.08 16.32 -19.74
C GLN A 162 5.44 15.24 -20.59
N LYS A 163 4.40 14.58 -20.06
CA LYS A 163 3.60 13.58 -20.78
C LYS A 163 2.98 14.16 -22.04
N ARG A 164 2.34 15.33 -21.94
CA ARG A 164 1.72 16.01 -23.08
C ARG A 164 2.77 16.48 -24.11
N LEU A 165 3.93 16.97 -23.67
CA LEU A 165 5.03 17.34 -24.57
C LEU A 165 5.54 16.16 -25.39
N ASN A 166 5.49 14.94 -24.83
CA ASN A 166 5.86 13.71 -25.49
C ASN A 166 4.79 13.17 -26.48
N ARG A 167 3.60 13.78 -26.54
CA ARG A 167 2.54 13.35 -27.46
C ARG A 167 2.58 14.15 -28.76
N ASN A 168 2.33 13.48 -29.86
CA ASN A 168 2.06 14.07 -31.17
C ASN A 168 0.58 14.42 -31.31
N PRO A 169 0.20 15.26 -32.30
CA PRO A 169 -1.20 15.60 -32.55
C PRO A 169 -2.11 14.40 -32.84
N ASP A 170 -1.56 13.32 -33.40
CA ASP A 170 -2.26 12.06 -33.69
C ASP A 170 -2.40 11.13 -32.46
N GLY A 171 -1.86 11.54 -31.30
CA GLY A 171 -1.86 10.76 -30.06
C GLY A 171 -0.70 9.77 -29.94
N SER A 172 0.16 9.63 -30.95
CA SER A 172 1.38 8.81 -30.87
C SER A 172 2.43 9.45 -29.97
N PHE A 173 3.39 8.66 -29.48
CA PHE A 173 4.48 9.15 -28.65
C PHE A 173 5.72 9.51 -29.47
N LYS A 174 6.30 10.67 -29.19
CA LYS A 174 7.59 11.11 -29.74
C LYS A 174 8.75 10.23 -29.25
N ARG A 175 8.70 9.87 -27.97
CA ARG A 175 9.64 8.97 -27.29
C ARG A 175 8.86 7.84 -26.66
N VAL A 176 9.37 6.61 -26.77
CA VAL A 176 8.72 5.45 -26.14
C VAL A 176 8.68 5.64 -24.63
N GLU A 177 7.52 5.42 -24.05
CA GLU A 177 7.32 5.43 -22.61
C GLU A 177 7.54 4.02 -22.06
N VAL A 178 8.46 3.91 -21.10
CA VAL A 178 8.81 2.66 -20.42
C VAL A 178 8.40 2.79 -18.96
N TYR A 179 7.37 2.07 -18.54
CA TYR A 179 6.90 2.10 -17.16
C TYR A 179 7.55 0.97 -16.38
N LEU A 180 8.31 1.28 -15.35
CA LEU A 180 8.87 0.30 -14.43
C LEU A 180 8.23 0.41 -13.07
N ASP A 181 8.20 -0.73 -12.37
CA ASP A 181 7.68 -0.83 -11.01
C ASP A 181 8.10 -2.17 -10.39
N GLU A 182 7.98 -2.25 -9.07
CA GLU A 182 8.19 -3.45 -8.28
C GLU A 182 6.88 -3.98 -7.71
N THR A 183 6.72 -5.30 -7.71
CA THR A 183 5.64 -5.96 -6.98
C THR A 183 6.17 -7.11 -6.15
N TYR A 184 5.38 -7.56 -5.19
CA TYR A 184 5.59 -8.84 -4.55
C TYR A 184 4.38 -9.77 -4.70
N VAL A 185 4.65 -11.07 -4.67
CA VAL A 185 3.64 -12.12 -4.61
C VAL A 185 4.04 -13.11 -3.53
N ASN A 186 3.08 -13.46 -2.68
CA ASN A 186 3.26 -14.43 -1.61
C ASN A 186 2.94 -15.85 -2.09
N LYS A 187 3.68 -16.86 -1.64
CA LYS A 187 3.48 -18.27 -2.00
C LYS A 187 2.04 -18.73 -1.79
N ASN A 188 1.45 -18.35 -0.66
CA ASN A 188 0.09 -18.77 -0.31
C ASN A 188 -0.99 -17.79 -0.85
N HIS A 189 -0.64 -16.91 -1.79
CA HIS A 189 -1.58 -15.99 -2.43
C HIS A 189 -2.60 -16.80 -3.23
N SER A 190 -3.83 -16.86 -2.71
CA SER A 190 -4.92 -17.71 -3.19
C SER A 190 -6.25 -17.03 -2.93
N ASN A 191 -7.30 -17.43 -3.66
CA ASN A 191 -8.65 -16.96 -3.42
C ASN A 191 -9.12 -17.32 -1.99
N GLN A 192 -9.94 -16.45 -1.40
CA GLN A 192 -10.44 -16.65 -0.04
C GLN A 192 -11.61 -17.64 0.01
N PHE A 193 -12.41 -17.68 -1.05
CA PHE A 193 -13.61 -18.49 -1.12
C PHE A 193 -13.36 -19.76 -1.93
N THR A 194 -13.93 -20.86 -1.46
CA THR A 194 -13.87 -22.19 -2.08
C THR A 194 -15.19 -22.89 -1.83
N TRP A 195 -15.52 -23.87 -2.68
CA TRP A 195 -16.68 -24.73 -2.50
C TRP A 195 -16.27 -25.96 -1.68
N PHE A 196 -17.12 -26.37 -0.75
CA PHE A 196 -17.04 -27.61 0.03
C PHE A 196 -18.46 -28.03 0.42
N PHE A 197 -18.67 -29.32 0.68
CA PHE A 197 -19.94 -29.78 1.25
C PHE A 197 -19.99 -29.44 2.73
N ASP A 198 -21.13 -28.96 3.23
CA ASP A 198 -21.30 -28.57 4.64
C ASP A 198 -21.02 -29.74 5.60
N GLU A 199 -21.34 -30.96 5.17
CA GLU A 199 -21.10 -32.20 5.93
C GLU A 199 -19.59 -32.53 6.07
N ASP A 200 -18.79 -32.21 5.05
CA ASP A 200 -17.34 -32.48 5.01
C ASP A 200 -16.52 -31.33 5.65
N GLY A 201 -17.11 -30.14 5.76
CA GLY A 201 -16.44 -28.91 6.12
C GLY A 201 -15.37 -28.47 5.09
N PRO A 202 -14.70 -27.32 5.30
CA PRO A 202 -13.67 -26.85 4.39
C PRO A 202 -12.41 -27.72 4.51
N HIS A 203 -12.36 -28.84 3.78
CA HIS A 203 -11.18 -29.70 3.69
C HIS A 203 -10.10 -29.11 2.74
N VAL A 204 -9.90 -27.79 2.78
CA VAL A 204 -8.86 -27.11 1.99
C VAL A 204 -7.65 -26.88 2.89
N ASN A 205 -6.58 -27.65 2.62
CA ASN A 205 -5.31 -27.59 3.35
C ASN A 205 -4.49 -26.34 3.01
N LYS A 206 -5.07 -25.14 3.19
CA LYS A 206 -4.36 -23.88 3.05
C LYS A 206 -3.37 -23.74 4.22
N PRO A 207 -2.05 -23.63 3.95
CA PRO A 207 -1.08 -23.48 5.02
C PRO A 207 -1.29 -22.17 5.80
N SER A 208 -0.98 -22.18 7.09
CA SER A 208 -1.08 -20.99 7.92
C SER A 208 -0.07 -19.91 7.49
N GLY A 209 -0.51 -18.65 7.50
CA GLY A 209 0.31 -17.50 7.13
C GLY A 209 0.43 -17.24 5.62
N LYS A 210 1.15 -16.17 5.26
CA LYS A 210 1.30 -15.72 3.85
C LYS A 210 2.32 -16.56 3.05
N GLY A 211 3.17 -17.34 3.71
CA GLY A 211 4.28 -18.07 3.07
C GLY A 211 5.41 -17.16 2.61
N GLU A 212 6.40 -17.74 1.94
CA GLU A 212 7.51 -17.03 1.31
C GLU A 212 7.01 -15.94 0.35
N ARG A 213 7.85 -14.95 0.07
CA ARG A 213 7.51 -13.82 -0.79
C ARG A 213 8.57 -13.71 -1.88
N LEU A 214 8.12 -13.64 -3.13
CA LEU A 214 8.95 -13.23 -4.25
C LEU A 214 8.71 -11.76 -4.54
N ILE A 215 9.80 -11.02 -4.77
CA ILE A 215 9.79 -9.67 -5.31
C ILE A 215 10.12 -9.78 -6.78
N ILE A 216 9.35 -9.07 -7.59
CA ILE A 216 9.46 -9.04 -9.05
C ILE A 216 9.62 -7.58 -9.45
N VAL A 217 10.65 -7.31 -10.24
CA VAL A 217 10.93 -6.00 -10.83
C VAL A 217 10.92 -6.17 -12.34
N ASN A 218 10.17 -5.32 -13.03
CA ASN A 218 10.11 -5.37 -14.49
C ASN A 218 9.66 -4.03 -15.06
N ALA A 219 9.62 -3.94 -16.38
CA ALA A 219 9.09 -2.80 -17.10
C ALA A 219 8.15 -3.21 -18.23
N ILE A 220 7.23 -2.32 -18.58
CA ILE A 220 6.33 -2.46 -19.72
C ILE A 220 6.45 -1.28 -20.69
N THR A 221 6.11 -1.55 -21.95
CA THR A 221 5.84 -0.56 -22.99
C THR A 221 4.50 -0.88 -23.66
N GLN A 222 4.10 -0.10 -24.68
CA GLN A 222 2.96 -0.45 -25.54
C GLN A 222 3.12 -1.81 -26.24
N LYS A 223 4.33 -2.38 -26.30
CA LYS A 223 4.60 -3.70 -26.89
C LYS A 223 4.52 -4.85 -25.88
N GLY A 224 4.17 -4.60 -24.62
CA GLY A 224 4.16 -5.62 -23.56
C GLY A 224 5.32 -5.45 -22.59
N TRP A 225 5.68 -6.53 -21.88
CA TRP A 225 6.87 -6.57 -21.05
C TRP A 225 8.14 -6.27 -21.85
N VAL A 226 9.09 -5.58 -21.24
CA VAL A 226 10.43 -5.43 -21.80
C VAL A 226 11.14 -6.78 -21.70
N ASN A 227 11.64 -7.28 -22.84
CA ASN A 227 12.37 -8.53 -22.90
C ASN A 227 13.62 -8.46 -22.01
N ASP A 228 13.92 -9.54 -21.32
CA ASP A 228 15.13 -9.68 -20.47
C ASP A 228 15.29 -8.63 -19.34
N ALA A 229 14.26 -7.82 -19.07
CA ALA A 229 14.24 -6.87 -17.95
C ALA A 229 13.64 -7.43 -16.66
N LYS A 230 13.12 -8.67 -16.69
CA LYS A 230 12.50 -9.31 -15.52
C LYS A 230 13.55 -9.74 -14.51
N LEU A 231 13.49 -9.19 -13.31
CA LEU A 231 14.25 -9.65 -12.15
C LEU A 231 13.31 -10.22 -11.09
N VAL A 232 13.64 -11.41 -10.58
CA VAL A 232 12.87 -12.09 -9.51
C VAL A 232 13.83 -12.49 -8.41
N PHE A 233 13.51 -12.17 -7.16
CA PHE A 233 14.30 -12.60 -6.01
C PHE A 233 13.44 -12.87 -4.77
N GLU A 234 13.95 -13.70 -3.88
CA GLU A 234 13.29 -14.08 -2.64
C GLU A 234 13.48 -13.05 -1.55
N ALA A 235 12.39 -12.78 -0.83
CA ALA A 235 12.42 -11.88 0.30
C ALA A 235 13.07 -12.52 1.52
N LYS A 236 14.15 -11.93 2.04
CA LYS A 236 14.87 -12.43 3.23
C LYS A 236 14.06 -12.39 4.55
N LYS A 237 12.97 -11.61 4.62
CA LYS A 237 12.08 -11.47 5.80
C LYS A 237 10.63 -11.81 5.45
N LYS A 238 9.95 -12.57 6.32
CA LYS A 238 8.55 -13.02 6.18
C LYS A 238 7.48 -11.94 6.50
N THR A 239 7.86 -10.82 7.11
CA THR A 239 6.94 -9.74 7.53
C THR A 239 7.53 -8.34 7.23
N GLY A 240 6.67 -7.39 6.84
CA GLY A 240 7.05 -5.98 6.54
C GLY A 240 6.80 -5.53 5.10
N ASP A 241 6.92 -4.22 4.86
CA ASP A 241 6.91 -3.59 3.54
C ASP A 241 8.23 -3.93 2.78
N TYR A 242 8.14 -4.18 1.48
CA TYR A 242 9.22 -4.77 0.69
C TYR A 242 10.30 -3.76 0.27
N HIS A 243 10.01 -2.46 0.38
CA HIS A 243 10.94 -1.39 0.03
C HIS A 243 12.28 -1.39 0.80
N GLY A 244 12.45 -2.26 1.82
CA GLY A 244 13.74 -2.47 2.50
C GLY A 244 14.64 -3.56 1.92
N GLN A 245 14.19 -4.30 0.90
CA GLN A 245 14.96 -5.38 0.26
C GLN A 245 15.40 -5.05 -1.16
N MET A 246 14.66 -4.18 -1.86
CA MET A 246 15.19 -3.43 -2.98
C MET A 246 15.99 -2.25 -2.43
N ASN A 247 17.23 -2.10 -2.87
CA ASN A 247 18.10 -1.00 -2.47
C ASN A 247 18.77 -0.39 -3.70
N TRP A 248 19.49 0.71 -3.50
CA TRP A 248 20.21 1.40 -4.57
C TRP A 248 21.11 0.47 -5.38
N GLU A 249 21.88 -0.39 -4.73
CA GLU A 249 22.89 -1.24 -5.38
C GLU A 249 22.23 -2.25 -6.33
N ASN A 250 21.21 -2.95 -5.86
CA ASN A 250 20.50 -3.94 -6.68
C ASN A 250 19.67 -3.26 -7.78
N PHE A 251 19.00 -2.15 -7.47
CA PHE A 251 18.22 -1.39 -8.45
C PHE A 251 19.10 -0.79 -9.54
N SER A 252 20.16 -0.08 -9.19
CA SER A 252 21.07 0.52 -10.18
C SER A 252 21.75 -0.54 -11.06
N LYS A 253 22.11 -1.70 -10.49
CA LYS A 253 22.65 -2.84 -11.24
C LYS A 253 21.62 -3.40 -12.22
N TRP A 254 20.39 -3.66 -11.77
CA TRP A 254 19.29 -4.11 -12.63
C TRP A 254 19.00 -3.11 -13.75
N PHE A 255 18.85 -1.84 -13.38
CA PHE A 255 18.57 -0.75 -14.31
C PHE A 255 19.63 -0.69 -15.41
N THR A 256 20.90 -0.70 -15.04
CA THR A 256 22.02 -0.57 -15.98
C THR A 256 22.25 -1.83 -16.81
N LYS A 257 22.13 -3.02 -16.22
CA LYS A 257 22.54 -4.29 -16.85
C LYS A 257 21.40 -5.05 -17.53
N GLN A 258 20.16 -4.79 -17.14
CA GLN A 258 18.98 -5.49 -17.68
C GLN A 258 17.98 -4.54 -18.33
N LEU A 259 17.65 -3.42 -17.70
CA LEU A 259 16.64 -2.51 -18.29
C LEU A 259 17.18 -1.73 -19.49
N LEU A 260 18.23 -0.92 -19.28
CA LEU A 260 18.76 -0.01 -20.31
C LEU A 260 19.12 -0.70 -21.64
N PRO A 261 19.79 -1.88 -21.65
CA PRO A 261 20.13 -2.55 -22.90
C PRO A 261 18.91 -3.05 -23.70
N ASN A 262 17.76 -3.23 -23.04
CA ASN A 262 16.60 -3.90 -23.61
C ASN A 262 15.43 -2.95 -23.94
N ILE A 263 15.58 -1.65 -23.70
CA ILE A 263 14.56 -0.64 -24.03
C ILE A 263 14.92 0.11 -25.31
N PRO A 264 13.92 0.68 -26.03
CA PRO A 264 14.19 1.48 -27.21
C PRO A 264 15.06 2.70 -26.90
N LYS A 265 15.97 3.07 -27.80
CA LYS A 265 16.79 4.29 -27.68
C LYS A 265 15.90 5.53 -27.49
N ASN A 266 16.42 6.52 -26.79
CA ASN A 266 15.72 7.79 -26.55
C ASN A 266 14.35 7.64 -25.86
N SER A 267 14.15 6.62 -25.03
CA SER A 267 12.92 6.43 -24.25
C SER A 267 12.79 7.38 -23.05
N ILE A 268 11.54 7.58 -22.59
CA ILE A 268 11.21 8.17 -21.28
C ILE A 268 10.90 7.03 -20.33
N ILE A 269 11.68 6.90 -19.27
CA ILE A 269 11.52 5.89 -18.23
C ILE A 269 10.69 6.48 -17.09
N ILE A 270 9.56 5.85 -16.80
CA ILE A 270 8.57 6.30 -15.83
C ILE A 270 8.61 5.39 -14.61
N MET A 271 8.84 5.97 -13.43
CA MET A 271 8.96 5.25 -12.15
C MET A 271 8.34 6.02 -11.00
N ASP A 272 8.16 5.37 -9.85
CA ASP A 272 7.62 6.00 -8.63
C ASP A 272 8.69 6.86 -7.91
N ASN A 273 8.41 7.29 -6.67
CA ASN A 273 9.35 8.08 -5.86
C ASN A 273 9.96 7.30 -4.69
N ALA A 274 10.17 5.98 -4.83
CA ALA A 274 10.85 5.21 -3.80
C ALA A 274 12.20 5.84 -3.42
N SER A 275 12.60 5.72 -2.16
CA SER A 275 13.82 6.37 -1.65
C SER A 275 15.08 5.93 -2.41
N TYR A 276 15.14 4.67 -2.84
CA TYR A 276 16.25 4.13 -3.64
C TYR A 276 16.23 4.58 -5.11
N HIS A 277 15.13 5.13 -5.64
CA HIS A 277 15.10 5.82 -6.94
C HIS A 277 15.64 7.26 -6.85
N ASN A 278 15.67 7.80 -5.63
CA ASN A 278 15.99 9.20 -5.33
C ASN A 278 17.30 9.32 -4.55
N VAL A 279 18.25 8.42 -4.81
CA VAL A 279 19.61 8.56 -4.29
C VAL A 279 20.26 9.74 -4.97
N VAL A 280 20.52 10.78 -4.18
CA VAL A 280 21.23 11.97 -4.63
C VAL A 280 22.69 11.62 -4.92
N GLU A 281 23.28 12.30 -5.91
CA GLU A 281 24.72 12.26 -6.07
C GLU A 281 25.44 12.69 -4.78
N ASP A 282 26.61 12.11 -4.53
CA ASP A 282 27.36 12.43 -3.32
C ASP A 282 27.89 13.88 -3.39
N ASN A 283 27.15 14.74 -2.69
CA ASN A 283 27.52 16.05 -2.14
C ASN A 283 27.81 17.20 -3.11
N SER A 284 26.84 18.10 -3.19
CA SER A 284 27.12 19.53 -3.09
C SER A 284 26.42 20.15 -1.86
N PHE A 285 25.17 19.77 -1.56
CA PHE A 285 24.40 20.41 -0.50
C PHE A 285 24.67 19.85 0.92
N PRO A 286 24.97 20.70 1.93
CA PRO A 286 25.26 20.25 3.29
C PRO A 286 24.00 19.75 4.04
N LYS A 287 24.14 18.64 4.78
CA LYS A 287 23.04 18.03 5.57
C LYS A 287 22.78 18.84 6.84
N SER A 288 21.57 18.73 7.42
CA SER A 288 21.21 19.46 8.66
C SER A 288 22.16 19.18 9.84
N ASN A 289 22.72 17.98 9.89
CA ASN A 289 23.68 17.57 10.91
C ASN A 289 25.15 17.92 10.59
N SER A 290 25.44 18.50 9.41
CA SER A 290 26.79 18.94 9.03
C SER A 290 27.37 19.96 10.02
N LYS A 291 28.70 20.12 10.02
CA LYS A 291 29.39 21.09 10.87
C LYS A 291 29.08 22.52 10.39
N LYS A 292 29.19 23.50 11.30
CA LYS A 292 28.95 24.92 11.00
C LYS A 292 29.82 25.41 9.84
N ASP A 293 31.08 24.99 9.80
CA ASP A 293 32.02 25.36 8.74
C ASP A 293 31.69 24.75 7.38
N SER A 294 30.99 23.61 7.35
CA SER A 294 30.49 23.05 6.09
C SER A 294 29.41 23.94 5.45
N PHE A 295 28.55 24.57 6.26
CA PHE A 295 27.56 25.52 5.76
C PHE A 295 28.23 26.79 5.23
N ARG A 296 29.19 27.34 5.99
CA ARG A 296 29.97 28.53 5.58
C ARG A 296 30.69 28.29 4.27
N LYS A 297 31.46 27.20 4.19
CA LYS A 297 32.17 26.81 2.98
C LYS A 297 31.22 26.66 1.79
N TRP A 298 30.07 26.03 1.99
CA TRP A 298 29.09 25.88 0.92
C TRP A 298 28.54 27.24 0.45
N LEU A 299 28.22 28.15 1.37
CA LEU A 299 27.76 29.50 1.04
C LEU A 299 28.85 30.28 0.29
N ASP A 300 30.11 30.20 0.74
CA ASP A 300 31.27 30.82 0.08
C ASP A 300 31.47 30.24 -1.34
N ASP A 301 31.48 28.92 -1.48
CA ASP A 301 31.65 28.21 -2.76
C ASP A 301 30.52 28.55 -3.75
N ASN A 302 29.34 28.96 -3.27
CA ASN A 302 28.19 29.40 -4.09
C ASN A 302 28.05 30.94 -4.17
N GLY A 303 28.98 31.71 -3.60
CA GLY A 303 28.94 33.18 -3.64
C GLY A 303 27.77 33.81 -2.88
N ILE A 304 27.25 33.14 -1.85
CA ILE A 304 26.11 33.60 -1.04
C ILE A 304 26.65 34.31 0.21
N PRO A 305 26.39 35.61 0.41
CA PRO A 305 26.85 36.34 1.58
C PRO A 305 26.26 35.79 2.88
N TRP A 306 27.08 35.70 3.93
CA TRP A 306 26.68 35.31 5.28
C TRP A 306 27.50 36.07 6.33
N SER A 307 27.00 36.16 7.56
CA SER A 307 27.66 36.91 8.64
C SER A 307 28.23 35.98 9.72
N VAL A 308 29.35 36.38 10.33
CA VAL A 308 30.12 35.58 11.30
C VAL A 308 29.30 35.20 12.54
N ASP A 309 28.41 36.08 12.96
CA ASP A 309 27.51 35.94 14.11
C ASP A 309 26.35 34.96 13.86
N MET A 310 26.03 34.65 12.61
CA MET A 310 24.94 33.71 12.28
C MET A 310 25.14 32.37 12.99
N LEU A 311 24.09 31.91 13.65
CA LEU A 311 24.03 30.62 14.32
C LEU A 311 23.97 29.48 13.30
N LYS A 312 24.32 28.26 13.74
CA LYS A 312 24.23 27.07 12.89
C LYS A 312 22.83 26.88 12.24
N PRO A 313 21.71 27.07 12.97
CA PRO A 313 20.37 26.97 12.36
C PRO A 313 20.12 28.04 11.30
N GLU A 314 20.59 29.28 11.51
CA GLU A 314 20.41 30.38 10.54
C GLU A 314 21.20 30.12 9.25
N LEU A 315 22.45 29.67 9.38
CA LEU A 315 23.27 29.26 8.23
C LEU A 315 22.62 28.12 7.45
N TYR A 316 22.02 27.14 8.14
CA TYR A 316 21.32 26.04 7.49
C TYR A 316 20.05 26.50 6.76
N VAL A 317 19.26 27.39 7.36
CA VAL A 317 18.08 27.99 6.71
C VAL A 317 18.49 28.78 5.47
N LEU A 318 19.59 29.54 5.55
CA LEU A 318 20.13 30.28 4.41
C LEU A 318 20.60 29.33 3.29
N CYS A 319 21.33 28.26 3.63
CA CYS A 319 21.69 27.23 2.66
C CYS A 319 20.43 26.65 2.00
N LYS A 320 19.41 26.32 2.80
CA LYS A 320 18.14 25.75 2.32
C LYS A 320 17.39 26.65 1.33
N LEU A 321 17.49 27.97 1.47
CA LEU A 321 16.87 28.91 0.53
C LEU A 321 17.47 28.80 -0.88
N PHE A 322 18.76 28.46 -0.97
CA PHE A 322 19.50 28.31 -2.22
C PHE A 322 19.79 26.85 -2.56
N GLU A 323 19.11 25.90 -1.91
CA GLU A 323 19.30 24.48 -2.17
C GLU A 323 19.06 24.18 -3.66
N PRO A 324 20.07 23.68 -4.39
CA PRO A 324 19.87 23.31 -5.79
C PRO A 324 18.88 22.16 -5.87
N LYS A 325 18.20 22.04 -7.01
CA LYS A 325 17.36 20.86 -7.24
C LYS A 325 18.23 19.61 -7.12
N PRO A 326 17.80 18.61 -6.33
CA PRO A 326 18.59 17.40 -6.15
C PRO A 326 18.77 16.71 -7.51
N GLU A 327 20.03 16.45 -7.86
CA GLU A 327 20.36 15.57 -8.98
C GLU A 327 20.46 14.13 -8.46
N TYR A 328 19.75 13.23 -9.12
CA TYR A 328 19.70 11.83 -8.73
C TYR A 328 20.66 10.99 -9.57
N LYS A 329 21.36 10.06 -8.90
CA LYS A 329 22.35 9.17 -9.55
C LYS A 329 21.72 8.42 -10.73
N ILE A 330 20.48 7.97 -10.59
CA ILE A 330 19.77 7.23 -11.65
C ILE A 330 19.45 8.10 -12.88
N ASP A 331 19.22 9.40 -12.67
CA ASP A 331 18.89 10.32 -13.76
C ASP A 331 20.11 10.51 -14.64
N LYS A 332 21.30 10.67 -14.04
CA LYS A 332 22.57 10.73 -14.77
C LYS A 332 22.88 9.45 -15.52
N ILE A 333 22.63 8.29 -14.91
CA ILE A 333 22.80 6.98 -15.58
C ILE A 333 21.88 6.88 -16.81
N ALA A 334 20.61 7.28 -16.66
CA ALA A 334 19.65 7.26 -17.76
C ALA A 334 20.04 8.26 -18.87
N GLU A 335 20.41 9.49 -18.49
CA GLU A 335 20.82 10.56 -19.40
C GLU A 335 22.07 10.18 -20.20
N ALA A 336 23.09 9.62 -19.54
CA ALA A 336 24.29 9.11 -20.19
C ALA A 336 23.99 7.99 -21.21
N ALA A 337 22.93 7.23 -21.00
CA ALA A 337 22.43 6.23 -21.94
C ALA A 337 21.44 6.80 -22.99
N GLY A 338 21.19 8.12 -22.98
CA GLY A 338 20.31 8.80 -23.93
C GLY A 338 18.82 8.74 -23.57
N HIS A 339 18.47 8.40 -22.34
CA HIS A 339 17.09 8.30 -21.84
C HIS A 339 16.76 9.46 -20.90
N ALA A 340 15.46 9.69 -20.66
CA ALA A 340 15.02 10.64 -19.62
C ALA A 340 14.22 9.91 -18.54
N ILE A 341 14.32 10.40 -17.31
CA ILE A 341 13.49 9.93 -16.19
C ILE A 341 12.29 10.85 -16.01
N LEU A 342 11.12 10.26 -15.78
CA LEU A 342 9.92 10.96 -15.37
C LEU A 342 9.29 10.27 -14.16
N ARG A 343 9.30 10.94 -13.00
CA ARG A 343 8.72 10.40 -11.76
C ARG A 343 7.22 10.62 -11.74
N THR A 344 6.45 9.56 -11.48
CA THR A 344 5.00 9.63 -11.27
C THR A 344 4.69 10.50 -10.05
N PRO A 345 3.66 11.36 -10.06
CA PRO A 345 3.33 12.17 -8.90
C PRO A 345 2.90 11.28 -7.72
N GLN A 346 3.26 11.71 -6.51
CA GLN A 346 2.92 10.97 -5.29
C GLN A 346 1.42 10.74 -5.17
N TYR A 347 1.05 9.57 -4.66
CA TYR A 347 -0.34 9.17 -4.42
C TYR A 347 -1.16 8.92 -5.70
N HIS A 348 -0.55 8.82 -6.89
CA HIS A 348 -1.28 8.57 -8.14
C HIS A 348 -0.94 7.22 -8.79
N PRO A 349 -1.25 6.08 -8.13
CA PRO A 349 -0.99 4.76 -8.71
C PRO A 349 -1.75 4.52 -10.02
N GLU A 350 -2.89 5.19 -10.23
CA GLU A 350 -3.65 5.14 -11.48
C GLU A 350 -2.88 5.70 -12.70
N LEU A 351 -1.84 6.50 -12.46
CA LEU A 351 -0.93 7.00 -13.50
C LEU A 351 0.22 6.04 -13.81
N GLN A 352 0.28 4.86 -13.16
CA GLN A 352 1.21 3.78 -13.47
C GLN A 352 0.46 2.55 -14.00
N PRO A 353 0.35 2.37 -15.34
CA PRO A 353 -0.39 1.26 -15.93
C PRO A 353 0.17 -0.12 -15.54
N ILE A 354 1.46 -0.20 -15.21
CA ILE A 354 2.11 -1.44 -14.76
C ILE A 354 1.52 -2.02 -13.47
N GLU A 355 0.97 -1.18 -12.59
CA GLU A 355 0.26 -1.63 -11.38
C GLU A 355 -0.94 -2.53 -11.72
N LYS A 356 -1.65 -2.21 -12.81
CA LYS A 356 -2.75 -3.04 -13.30
C LYS A 356 -2.25 -4.31 -13.98
N CYS A 357 -1.08 -4.28 -14.64
CA CYS A 357 -0.42 -5.48 -15.15
C CYS A 357 -0.05 -6.44 -14.00
N TRP A 358 0.44 -5.91 -12.87
CA TRP A 358 0.66 -6.70 -11.66
C TRP A 358 -0.62 -7.29 -11.09
N GLY A 359 -1.73 -6.56 -11.16
CA GLY A 359 -3.06 -7.09 -10.81
C GLY A 359 -3.44 -8.32 -11.63
N VAL A 360 -3.24 -8.29 -12.96
CA VAL A 360 -3.49 -9.43 -13.85
C VAL A 360 -2.62 -10.63 -13.47
N LEU A 361 -1.32 -10.41 -13.25
CA LEU A 361 -0.40 -11.45 -12.81
C LEU A 361 -0.82 -12.06 -11.47
N LYS A 362 -1.10 -11.24 -10.46
CA LYS A 362 -1.50 -11.68 -9.12
C LYS A 362 -2.78 -12.51 -9.17
N ASN A 363 -3.76 -12.10 -9.97
CA ASN A 363 -5.00 -12.84 -10.15
C ASN A 363 -4.77 -14.22 -10.76
N TYR A 364 -3.86 -14.35 -11.73
CA TYR A 364 -3.49 -15.66 -12.26
C TYR A 364 -2.78 -16.52 -11.21
N MET A 365 -1.83 -15.94 -10.47
CA MET A 365 -1.13 -16.63 -9.39
C MET A 365 -2.11 -17.13 -8.32
N ALA A 366 -3.11 -16.32 -7.95
CA ALA A 366 -4.14 -16.67 -6.97
C ALA A 366 -5.03 -17.84 -7.41
N ARG A 367 -5.37 -17.91 -8.70
CA ARG A 367 -6.23 -18.97 -9.27
C ARG A 367 -5.51 -20.30 -9.42
N ASN A 368 -4.19 -20.27 -9.59
CA ASN A 368 -3.36 -21.46 -9.83
C ASN A 368 -2.47 -21.82 -8.62
N CYS A 369 -2.81 -21.32 -7.43
CA CYS A 369 -2.04 -21.56 -6.21
C CYS A 369 -2.33 -22.94 -5.62
N ASP A 370 -1.29 -23.76 -5.47
CA ASP A 370 -1.30 -25.06 -4.78
C ASP A 370 -0.54 -25.02 -3.44
N PHE A 371 -0.11 -23.82 -3.02
CA PHE A 371 0.69 -23.54 -1.83
C PHE A 371 2.14 -24.08 -1.84
N THR A 372 2.66 -24.56 -2.97
CA THR A 372 4.05 -25.04 -3.11
C THR A 372 4.95 -24.00 -3.78
N LEU A 373 6.24 -23.95 -3.39
CA LEU A 373 7.19 -23.05 -4.05
C LEU A 373 7.51 -23.49 -5.49
N THR A 374 7.51 -24.79 -5.74
CA THR A 374 7.80 -25.36 -7.05
C THR A 374 6.78 -24.87 -8.07
N LYS A 375 5.49 -25.13 -7.80
CA LYS A 375 4.42 -24.68 -8.69
C LYS A 375 4.31 -23.16 -8.77
N PHE A 376 4.58 -22.47 -7.65
CA PHE A 376 4.65 -21.02 -7.65
C PHE A 376 5.69 -20.47 -8.63
N ARG A 377 6.89 -21.06 -8.70
CA ARG A 377 7.91 -20.66 -9.67
C ARG A 377 7.55 -21.08 -11.10
N GLU A 378 6.97 -22.26 -11.28
CA GLU A 378 6.50 -22.76 -12.59
C GLU A 378 5.39 -21.88 -13.18
N ASN A 379 4.46 -21.38 -12.35
CA ASN A 379 3.34 -20.56 -12.80
C ASN A 379 3.73 -19.12 -13.12
N LEU A 380 4.87 -18.63 -12.62
CA LEU A 380 5.25 -17.22 -12.77
C LEU A 380 5.44 -16.81 -14.26
N PRO A 381 6.12 -17.59 -15.11
CA PRO A 381 6.13 -17.37 -16.56
C PRO A 381 4.73 -17.28 -17.17
N ASP A 382 3.83 -18.21 -16.84
CA ASP A 382 2.46 -18.22 -17.38
C ASP A 382 1.64 -17.02 -16.91
N ALA A 383 1.85 -16.59 -15.66
CA ALA A 383 1.22 -15.42 -15.08
C ALA A 383 1.65 -14.13 -15.77
N LEU A 384 2.94 -14.02 -16.10
CA LEU A 384 3.47 -12.90 -16.89
C LEU A 384 2.92 -12.92 -18.32
N ALA A 385 2.76 -14.11 -18.92
CA ALA A 385 2.21 -14.28 -20.26
C ALA A 385 0.72 -13.87 -20.37
N GLN A 386 -0.01 -13.81 -19.24
CA GLN A 386 -1.38 -13.26 -19.22
C GLN A 386 -1.41 -11.76 -19.57
N VAL A 387 -0.32 -11.04 -19.30
CA VAL A 387 -0.20 -9.63 -19.67
C VAL A 387 0.30 -9.54 -21.12
N LYS A 388 -0.65 -9.53 -22.04
CA LYS A 388 -0.41 -9.43 -23.48
C LYS A 388 -0.08 -8.00 -23.90
N PRO A 389 0.59 -7.78 -25.05
CA PRO A 389 0.83 -6.45 -25.59
C PRO A 389 -0.44 -5.59 -25.71
N GLU A 390 -1.55 -6.20 -26.11
CA GLU A 390 -2.88 -5.58 -26.17
C GLU A 390 -3.37 -5.10 -24.81
N THR A 391 -3.12 -5.86 -23.74
CA THR A 391 -3.43 -5.47 -22.36
C THR A 391 -2.65 -4.21 -21.99
N CYS A 392 -1.35 -4.17 -22.28
CA CYS A 392 -0.51 -3.00 -22.00
C CYS A 392 -0.98 -1.76 -22.77
N ARG A 393 -1.29 -1.88 -24.07
CA ARG A 393 -1.83 -0.76 -24.87
C ARG A 393 -3.09 -0.18 -24.25
N LYS A 394 -4.09 -1.03 -23.98
CA LYS A 394 -5.37 -0.60 -23.37
C LYS A 394 -5.20 0.03 -22.00
N LEU A 395 -4.24 -0.46 -21.20
CA LEU A 395 -3.95 0.13 -19.89
C LEU A 395 -3.30 1.50 -20.02
N ILE A 396 -2.34 1.65 -20.94
CA ILE A 396 -1.70 2.95 -21.24
C ILE A 396 -2.72 3.95 -21.80
N GLU A 397 -3.60 3.52 -22.71
CA GLU A 397 -4.70 4.36 -23.23
C GLU A 397 -5.64 4.83 -22.11
N LYS A 398 -6.00 3.94 -21.18
CA LYS A 398 -6.79 4.32 -20.00
C LYS A 398 -6.04 5.32 -19.12
N THR A 399 -4.74 5.13 -18.92
CA THR A 399 -3.92 6.09 -18.18
C THR A 399 -3.87 7.45 -18.87
N ILE A 400 -3.79 7.51 -20.21
CA ILE A 400 -3.87 8.76 -20.99
C ILE A 400 -5.21 9.50 -20.73
N VAL A 401 -6.33 8.77 -20.67
CA VAL A 401 -7.64 9.35 -20.36
C VAL A 401 -7.66 9.95 -18.95
N GLU A 402 -7.10 9.26 -17.96
CA GLU A 402 -6.97 9.78 -16.59
C GLU A 402 -6.05 11.02 -16.55
N GLU A 403 -4.94 11.01 -17.29
CA GLU A 403 -4.04 12.16 -17.43
C GLU A 403 -4.77 13.40 -17.97
N ASP A 404 -5.59 13.24 -19.01
CA ASP A 404 -6.37 14.32 -19.60
C ASP A 404 -7.50 14.79 -18.70
N LEU A 405 -8.12 13.88 -17.93
CA LEU A 405 -9.11 14.22 -16.93
C LEU A 405 -8.49 15.10 -15.84
N TYR A 406 -7.37 14.67 -15.25
CA TYR A 406 -6.65 15.47 -14.26
C TYR A 406 -6.24 16.83 -14.80
N TRP A 407 -5.80 16.89 -16.07
CA TRP A 407 -5.45 18.15 -16.70
C TRP A 407 -6.61 19.14 -16.69
N LYS A 408 -7.79 18.71 -17.13
CA LYS A 408 -9.00 19.53 -17.23
C LYS A 408 -9.57 19.89 -15.86
N GLU A 409 -9.62 18.94 -14.94
CA GLU A 409 -10.17 19.19 -13.61
C GLU A 409 -9.33 20.15 -12.79
N ASP A 410 -7.99 20.04 -12.87
CA ASP A 410 -7.09 20.97 -12.18
C ASP A 410 -7.26 22.41 -12.71
N GLU A 411 -7.50 22.59 -14.01
CA GLU A 411 -7.78 23.88 -14.63
C GLU A 411 -9.15 24.45 -14.19
N LYS A 412 -10.19 23.61 -14.13
CA LYS A 412 -11.51 24.02 -13.61
C LYS A 412 -11.43 24.46 -12.14
N LEU A 413 -10.71 23.70 -11.32
CA LEU A 413 -10.52 24.02 -9.89
C LEU A 413 -9.72 25.32 -9.70
N ASP A 414 -8.80 25.64 -10.60
CA ASP A 414 -8.04 26.89 -10.59
C ASP A 414 -8.93 28.07 -10.98
N ASN A 415 -9.66 27.97 -12.10
CA ASN A 415 -10.58 29.02 -12.56
C ASN A 415 -11.67 29.36 -11.52
N ASN A 416 -12.15 28.35 -10.77
CA ASN A 416 -13.15 28.55 -9.73
C ASN A 416 -12.63 29.33 -8.50
N GLN A 417 -11.31 29.47 -8.33
CA GLN A 417 -10.72 30.28 -7.25
C GLN A 417 -10.78 31.79 -7.53
N GLY A 418 -11.00 32.21 -8.78
CA GLY A 418 -10.86 33.60 -9.24
C GLY A 418 -12.11 34.50 -9.19
N VAL A 419 -13.02 34.35 -8.23
CA VAL A 419 -14.06 35.40 -8.02
C VAL A 419 -14.03 35.84 -6.57
N ASP A 420 -13.07 36.71 -6.28
CA ASP A 420 -13.27 37.73 -5.26
C ASP A 420 -14.29 38.71 -5.85
N THR A 421 -15.58 38.53 -5.55
CA THR A 421 -16.55 39.61 -5.72
C THR A 421 -16.10 40.76 -4.82
N PRO A 422 -15.78 41.94 -5.36
CA PRO A 422 -15.59 43.12 -4.53
C PRO A 422 -16.90 43.34 -3.78
N VAL A 423 -16.81 43.43 -2.44
CA VAL A 423 -17.91 43.88 -1.59
C VAL A 423 -18.10 45.38 -1.80
#